data_AF-A0AAV8HKZ4-F1
#
_entry.id   AF-A0AAV8HKZ4-F1
#
_cell.length_a   1.000
_cell.length_b   1.000
_cell.length_c   1.000
_cell.angle_alpha   90.00
_cell.angle_beta   90.00
_cell.angle_gamma   90.00
#
_symmetry.space_group_name_H-M   'P 1'
#
loop_
_entity.id
_entity.type
_entity.pdbx_description
1 polymer ?
#
loop_
_entity_poly.entity_id
_entity_poly.type
_entity_poly.pdbx_seq_one_letter_code
_entity_poly.pdbx_strand_id
1 'polypeptide(L)'
;MADMDTEARSVLVPGEPCYVAFHDEEWGAPLHDDRKLFEILVLSSALAELTWPVILTKRHIFREVFMDFDLVSVSKSNEKKLVAPGSPARSLLSESKLRSVIENSKQILKIIEEFGSFNRYIWGFVNNKPIVSRFRYPRQVPIKTSKAETISKDMIRRGLRCVGPTVVYTFMQVAGLTNDHLVSCFCFDKCVNMASTCSDTNKEEKSAEQGKRIIVEELMRGVDVISV
;
A
#
# COMPACT_ATOMS: atom_id res chain seq x y z
N MET A 1 18.67 20.09 -28.56
CA MET A 1 17.25 20.03 -28.19
C MET A 1 17.15 18.96 -27.12
N ALA A 2 17.30 19.36 -25.85
CA ALA A 2 17.30 18.42 -24.73
C ALA A 2 15.89 17.84 -24.57
N ASP A 3 15.81 16.52 -24.41
CA ASP A 3 14.58 15.76 -24.39
C ASP A 3 13.75 16.13 -23.15
N MET A 4 12.49 16.54 -23.37
CA MET A 4 11.54 16.95 -22.32
C MET A 4 11.31 15.85 -21.27
N ASP A 5 11.61 14.59 -21.63
CA ASP A 5 11.59 13.42 -20.75
C ASP A 5 12.68 13.45 -19.66
N THR A 6 13.78 14.17 -19.89
CA THR A 6 14.88 14.24 -18.91
C THR A 6 14.52 15.18 -17.75
N GLU A 7 13.72 16.21 -18.02
CA GLU A 7 13.32 17.21 -17.02
C GLU A 7 12.15 16.73 -16.14
N ALA A 8 11.27 15.86 -16.66
CA ALA A 8 10.27 15.15 -15.85
C ALA A 8 10.91 14.11 -14.93
N ARG A 9 12.01 13.49 -15.36
CA ARG A 9 12.84 12.57 -14.55
C ARG A 9 13.66 13.32 -13.48
N SER A 10 14.05 14.57 -13.72
CA SER A 10 15.02 15.31 -12.88
C SER A 10 14.49 15.88 -11.57
N VAL A 11 13.19 15.71 -11.26
CA VAL A 11 12.64 16.05 -9.94
C VAL A 11 13.07 15.01 -8.90
N LEU A 12 13.40 13.80 -9.36
CA LEU A 12 13.93 12.70 -8.59
C LEU A 12 15.43 12.61 -8.92
N VAL A 13 16.27 12.61 -7.88
CA VAL A 13 17.74 12.66 -7.96
C VAL A 13 18.30 11.88 -9.17
N PRO A 14 19.21 12.46 -9.99
CA PRO A 14 19.84 11.71 -11.07
C PRO A 14 20.61 10.50 -10.51
N GLY A 15 20.28 9.30 -10.99
CA GLY A 15 21.29 8.22 -11.10
C GLY A 15 21.31 7.12 -10.03
N GLU A 16 20.17 6.51 -9.69
CA GLU A 16 20.17 5.11 -9.23
C GLU A 16 19.15 4.29 -10.04
N PRO A 17 19.58 3.28 -10.84
CA PRO A 17 18.68 2.48 -11.68
C PRO A 17 17.50 1.87 -10.92
N CYS A 18 17.69 1.50 -9.65
CA CYS A 18 16.63 0.94 -8.82
C CYS A 18 15.53 1.96 -8.48
N TYR A 19 15.87 3.25 -8.33
CA TYR A 19 14.91 4.29 -8.03
C TYR A 19 14.07 4.67 -9.26
N VAL A 20 14.71 4.69 -10.43
CA VAL A 20 14.02 4.88 -11.73
C VAL A 20 13.06 3.73 -11.99
N ALA A 21 13.50 2.48 -11.85
CA ALA A 21 12.62 1.31 -12.02
C ALA A 21 11.44 1.35 -11.04
N PHE A 22 11.69 1.70 -9.76
CA PHE A 22 10.63 1.85 -8.78
C PHE A 22 9.61 2.94 -9.16
N HIS A 23 10.08 4.11 -9.63
CA HIS A 23 9.20 5.17 -10.13
C HIS A 23 8.37 4.71 -11.33
N ASP A 24 9.03 4.07 -12.30
CA ASP A 24 8.44 3.72 -13.60
C ASP A 24 7.46 2.54 -13.49
N GLU A 25 7.73 1.57 -12.61
CA GLU A 25 7.02 0.29 -12.55
C GLU A 25 6.09 0.15 -11.34
N GLU A 26 6.39 0.79 -10.21
CA GLU A 26 5.68 0.58 -8.95
C GLU A 26 4.97 1.83 -8.43
N TRP A 27 5.62 3.00 -8.45
CA TRP A 27 5.10 4.20 -7.78
C TRP A 27 3.84 4.75 -8.47
N GLY A 28 2.76 4.89 -7.69
CA GLY A 28 1.47 5.39 -8.19
C GLY A 28 0.61 4.33 -8.88
N ALA A 29 1.15 3.13 -9.14
CA ALA A 29 0.38 2.04 -9.72
C ALA A 29 -0.58 1.44 -8.68
N PRO A 30 -1.88 1.24 -9.00
CA PRO A 30 -2.83 0.63 -8.07
C PRO A 30 -2.38 -0.75 -7.59
N LEU A 31 -2.17 -0.87 -6.27
CA LEU A 31 -1.73 -2.11 -5.62
C LEU A 31 -2.85 -2.69 -4.74
N HIS A 32 -3.21 -3.95 -4.99
CA HIS A 32 -4.33 -4.62 -4.29
C HIS A 32 -3.95 -5.88 -3.50
N ASP A 33 -2.68 -6.26 -3.50
CA ASP A 33 -2.18 -7.42 -2.75
C ASP A 33 -1.85 -7.03 -1.30
N ASP A 34 -2.45 -7.72 -0.31
CA ASP A 34 -2.33 -7.40 1.12
C ASP A 34 -0.88 -7.45 1.62
N ARG A 35 -0.09 -8.43 1.15
CA ARG A 35 1.31 -8.61 1.55
C ARG A 35 2.15 -7.46 1.02
N LYS A 36 2.00 -7.12 -0.25
CA LYS A 36 2.71 -5.98 -0.86
C LYS A 36 2.25 -4.65 -0.24
N LEU A 37 0.96 -4.49 0.08
CA LEU A 37 0.47 -3.30 0.79
C LEU A 37 1.12 -3.19 2.18
N PHE A 38 1.27 -4.29 2.91
CA PHE A 38 1.99 -4.29 4.17
C PHE A 38 3.48 -3.96 3.99
N GLU A 39 4.14 -4.54 2.99
CA GLU A 39 5.52 -4.18 2.61
C GLU A 39 5.65 -2.67 2.39
N ILE A 40 4.83 -2.08 1.51
CA ILE A 40 4.89 -0.64 1.22
C ILE A 40 4.59 0.22 2.46
N LEU A 41 3.69 -0.21 3.36
CA LEU A 41 3.45 0.51 4.61
C LEU A 41 4.70 0.52 5.51
N VAL A 42 5.38 -0.62 5.63
CA VAL A 42 6.63 -0.73 6.40
C VAL A 42 7.73 0.13 5.78
N LEU A 43 7.95 0.04 4.46
CA LEU A 43 8.96 0.82 3.74
C LEU A 43 8.67 2.33 3.80
N SER A 44 7.40 2.74 3.69
CA SER A 44 6.99 4.14 3.85
C SER A 44 7.29 4.64 5.26
N SER A 45 7.14 3.80 6.28
CA SER A 45 7.49 4.15 7.65
C SER A 45 9.00 4.22 7.89
N ALA A 46 9.80 3.50 7.10
CA ALA A 46 11.26 3.51 7.15
C ALA A 46 11.87 4.83 6.65
N LEU A 47 11.11 5.63 5.88
CA LEU A 47 11.55 6.96 5.43
C LEU A 47 11.86 7.95 6.54
N ALA A 48 11.42 7.67 7.77
CA ALA A 48 11.81 8.45 8.94
C ALA A 48 13.29 8.25 9.31
N GLU A 49 13.95 7.20 8.81
CA GLU A 49 15.31 6.81 9.17
C GLU A 49 16.23 6.60 7.96
N LEU A 50 15.67 6.33 6.77
CA LEU A 50 16.38 6.02 5.54
C LEU A 50 15.81 6.80 4.35
N THR A 51 16.58 6.94 3.28
CA THR A 51 16.10 7.47 2.00
C THR A 51 15.57 6.35 1.11
N TRP A 52 14.69 6.67 0.14
CA TRP A 52 14.18 5.66 -0.81
C TRP A 52 15.27 4.88 -1.54
N PRO A 53 16.34 5.50 -2.10
CA PRO A 53 17.41 4.74 -2.77
C PRO A 53 18.06 3.69 -1.85
N VAL A 54 18.31 4.04 -0.58
CA VAL A 54 18.84 3.11 0.43
C VAL A 54 17.85 2.00 0.74
N ILE A 55 16.56 2.33 0.90
CA ILE A 55 15.50 1.35 1.15
C ILE A 55 15.39 0.36 -0.01
N LEU A 56 15.37 0.84 -1.25
CA LEU A 56 15.22 0.01 -2.45
C LEU A 56 16.45 -0.88 -2.65
N THR A 57 17.65 -0.35 -2.47
CA THR A 57 18.89 -1.13 -2.53
C THR A 57 18.90 -2.26 -1.50
N LYS A 58 18.37 -2.02 -0.29
CA LYS A 58 18.27 -3.00 0.80
C LYS A 58 16.97 -3.81 0.79
N ARG A 59 16.07 -3.62 -0.18
CA ARG A 59 14.70 -4.18 -0.15
C ARG A 59 14.69 -5.71 -0.07
N HIS A 60 15.68 -6.37 -0.67
CA HIS A 60 15.87 -7.81 -0.55
C HIS A 60 16.17 -8.25 0.91
N ILE A 61 16.99 -7.48 1.64
CA ILE A 61 17.29 -7.72 3.06
C ILE A 61 16.05 -7.48 3.92
N PHE A 62 15.26 -6.43 3.61
CA PHE A 62 13.98 -6.21 4.27
C PHE A 62 13.06 -7.42 4.12
N ARG A 63 12.93 -7.96 2.90
CA ARG A 63 12.13 -9.16 2.61
C ARG A 63 12.63 -10.37 3.39
N GLU A 64 13.92 -10.63 3.43
CA GLU A 64 14.50 -11.73 4.23
C GLU A 64 14.18 -11.56 5.73
N VAL A 65 14.45 -10.38 6.29
CA VAL A 65 14.24 -10.07 7.71
C VAL A 65 12.77 -10.19 8.11
N PHE A 66 11.86 -9.77 7.24
CA PHE A 66 10.42 -9.76 7.50
C PHE A 66 9.68 -10.90 6.79
N MET A 67 10.37 -12.00 6.44
CA MET A 67 9.76 -13.21 5.86
C MET A 67 8.81 -12.90 4.70
N ASP A 68 9.32 -12.18 3.70
CA ASP A 68 8.59 -11.64 2.54
C ASP A 68 7.34 -10.83 2.91
N PHE A 69 7.35 -10.21 4.09
CA PHE A 69 6.24 -9.45 4.64
C PHE A 69 4.95 -10.28 4.81
N ASP A 70 5.08 -11.59 5.00
CA ASP A 70 3.95 -12.43 5.36
C ASP A 70 3.39 -12.02 6.74
N LEU A 71 2.18 -11.44 6.75
CA LEU A 71 1.56 -10.87 7.94
C LEU A 71 1.51 -11.85 9.12
N VAL A 72 1.17 -13.13 8.84
CA VAL A 72 1.10 -14.17 9.89
C VAL A 72 2.48 -14.48 10.44
N SER A 73 3.48 -14.66 9.58
CA SER A 73 4.86 -14.95 9.99
C SER A 73 5.49 -13.79 10.77
N VAL A 74 5.29 -12.55 10.30
CA VAL A 74 5.76 -11.34 10.99
C VAL A 74 5.08 -11.18 12.35
N SER A 75 3.78 -11.46 12.46
CA SER A 75 3.04 -11.34 13.73
C SER A 75 3.53 -12.28 14.82
N LYS A 76 4.09 -13.43 14.42
CA LYS A 76 4.64 -14.49 15.28
C LYS A 76 6.15 -14.35 15.50
N SER A 77 6.78 -13.33 14.94
CA SER A 77 8.22 -13.13 15.06
C SER A 77 8.66 -12.93 16.51
N ASN A 78 9.78 -13.56 16.86
CA ASN A 78 10.38 -13.38 18.18
C ASN A 78 11.00 -11.98 18.29
N GLU A 79 10.28 -11.08 18.94
CA GLU A 79 10.67 -9.68 19.15
C GLU A 79 12.09 -9.56 19.74
N LYS A 80 12.41 -10.34 20.78
CA LYS A 80 13.74 -10.29 21.44
C LYS A 80 14.85 -10.63 20.47
N LYS A 81 14.65 -11.61 19.59
CA LYS A 81 15.63 -11.98 18.55
C LYS A 81 15.74 -10.90 17.48
N LEU A 82 14.61 -10.34 17.06
CA LEU A 82 14.57 -9.32 16.01
C LEU A 82 15.23 -8.00 16.45
N VAL A 83 15.08 -7.61 17.72
CA VAL A 83 15.66 -6.35 18.24
C VAL A 83 17.05 -6.52 18.85
N ALA A 84 17.58 -7.75 18.94
CA ALA A 84 18.87 -8.03 19.54
C ALA A 84 20.01 -7.24 18.86
N PRO A 85 20.98 -6.71 19.63
CA PRO A 85 22.18 -6.10 19.06
C PRO A 85 22.89 -7.04 18.07
N GLY A 86 23.29 -6.50 16.92
CA GLY A 86 23.95 -7.28 15.86
C GLY A 86 23.02 -8.11 14.98
N SER A 87 21.70 -8.14 15.24
CA SER A 87 20.76 -8.76 14.31
C SER A 87 20.71 -8.03 12.96
N PRO A 88 20.47 -8.73 11.83
CA PRO A 88 20.34 -8.08 10.53
C PRO A 88 19.26 -6.98 10.51
N ALA A 89 18.16 -7.19 11.24
CA ALA A 89 17.07 -6.23 11.38
C ALA A 89 17.52 -4.90 12.00
N ARG A 90 18.43 -4.91 12.98
CA ARG A 90 18.97 -3.69 13.60
C ARG A 90 19.89 -2.89 12.68
N SER A 91 20.37 -3.47 11.57
CA SER A 91 21.08 -2.74 10.52
C SER A 91 20.15 -1.98 9.56
N LEU A 92 18.85 -2.31 9.58
CA LEU A 92 17.83 -1.70 8.73
C LEU A 92 17.07 -0.60 9.47
N LEU A 93 16.63 -0.87 10.71
CA LEU A 93 15.71 0.00 11.45
C LEU A 93 16.05 0.10 12.94
N SER A 94 15.62 1.21 13.54
CA SER A 94 15.62 1.39 14.99
C SER A 94 14.78 0.33 15.69
N GLU A 95 15.10 0.05 16.95
CA GLU A 95 14.34 -0.89 17.77
C GLU A 95 12.83 -0.53 17.82
N SER A 96 12.51 0.75 17.97
CA SER A 96 11.12 1.23 18.00
C SER A 96 10.37 0.91 16.70
N LYS A 97 11.02 1.06 15.54
CA LYS A 97 10.45 0.70 14.24
C LYS A 97 10.27 -0.80 14.10
N LEU A 98 11.27 -1.61 14.48
CA LEU A 98 11.17 -3.07 14.43
C LEU A 98 10.00 -3.59 15.27
N ARG A 99 9.85 -3.10 16.50
CA ARG A 99 8.69 -3.43 17.36
C ARG A 99 7.37 -3.00 16.72
N SER A 100 7.34 -1.84 16.07
CA SER A 100 6.16 -1.35 15.37
C SER A 100 5.77 -2.24 14.18
N VAL A 101 6.74 -2.81 13.43
CA VAL A 101 6.44 -3.72 12.31
C VAL A 101 5.73 -4.99 12.81
N ILE A 102 6.24 -5.61 13.89
CA ILE A 102 5.60 -6.78 14.51
C ILE A 102 4.20 -6.41 15.00
N GLU A 103 4.06 -5.29 15.73
CA GLU A 103 2.76 -4.89 16.27
C GLU A 103 1.75 -4.57 15.17
N ASN A 104 2.17 -3.86 14.13
CA ASN A 104 1.32 -3.52 12.99
C ASN A 104 0.82 -4.78 12.27
N SER A 105 1.66 -5.80 12.10
CA SER A 105 1.21 -7.05 11.47
C SER A 105 0.08 -7.72 12.27
N LYS A 106 0.14 -7.70 13.61
CA LYS A 106 -0.94 -8.22 14.48
C LYS A 106 -2.22 -7.41 14.33
N GLN A 107 -2.14 -6.08 14.29
CA GLN A 107 -3.32 -5.24 14.14
C GLN A 107 -3.92 -5.32 12.74
N ILE A 108 -3.10 -5.49 11.71
CA ILE A 108 -3.56 -5.71 10.33
C ILE A 108 -4.29 -7.05 10.21
N LEU A 109 -3.85 -8.11 10.89
CA LEU A 109 -4.60 -9.38 10.91
C LEU A 109 -6.02 -9.20 11.48
N LYS A 110 -6.20 -8.38 12.53
CA LYS A 110 -7.55 -8.04 13.05
C LYS A 110 -8.36 -7.22 12.05
N ILE A 111 -7.71 -6.31 11.33
CA ILE A 111 -8.36 -5.57 10.23
C ILE A 111 -8.82 -6.55 9.14
N ILE A 112 -8.02 -7.55 8.80
CA ILE A 112 -8.38 -8.59 7.84
C ILE A 112 -9.59 -9.39 8.35
N GLU A 113 -9.65 -9.72 9.64
CA GLU A 113 -10.84 -10.36 10.24
C GLU A 113 -12.11 -9.50 10.11
N GLU A 114 -12.01 -8.18 10.28
CA GLU A 114 -13.16 -7.25 10.23
C GLU A 114 -13.59 -6.89 8.78
N PHE A 115 -12.63 -6.64 7.89
CA PHE A 115 -12.87 -6.13 6.53
C PHE A 115 -12.72 -7.19 5.43
N GLY A 116 -12.27 -8.39 5.78
CA GLY A 116 -11.95 -9.48 4.87
C GLY A 116 -10.55 -9.37 4.23
N SER A 117 -9.99 -8.17 4.09
CA SER A 117 -8.61 -7.95 3.62
C SER A 117 -8.08 -6.56 3.98
N PHE A 118 -6.76 -6.41 4.04
CA PHE A 118 -6.12 -5.12 4.27
C PHE A 118 -6.34 -4.18 3.07
N ASN A 119 -6.34 -4.71 1.85
CA ASN A 119 -6.72 -4.04 0.62
C ASN A 119 -8.11 -3.40 0.73
N ARG A 120 -9.14 -4.17 1.12
CA ARG A 120 -10.51 -3.66 1.24
C ARG A 120 -10.62 -2.54 2.27
N TYR A 121 -9.91 -2.67 3.39
CA TYR A 121 -9.85 -1.63 4.42
C TYR A 121 -9.24 -0.34 3.85
N ILE A 122 -8.05 -0.41 3.26
CA ILE A 122 -7.30 0.75 2.77
C ILE A 122 -7.98 1.43 1.58
N TRP A 123 -8.35 0.65 0.56
CA TRP A 123 -9.00 1.19 -0.65
C TRP A 123 -10.43 1.67 -0.40
N GLY A 124 -11.07 1.18 0.67
CA GLY A 124 -12.35 1.69 1.14
C GLY A 124 -12.33 3.20 1.43
N PHE A 125 -11.22 3.75 1.94
CA PHE A 125 -11.10 5.20 2.22
C PHE A 125 -11.13 6.08 0.97
N VAL A 126 -10.84 5.50 -0.20
CA VAL A 126 -10.85 6.18 -1.50
C VAL A 126 -11.96 5.64 -2.42
N ASN A 127 -12.97 4.98 -1.85
CA ASN A 127 -14.08 4.39 -2.60
C ASN A 127 -13.62 3.46 -3.73
N ASN A 128 -12.49 2.76 -3.52
CA ASN A 128 -11.84 1.88 -4.49
C ASN A 128 -11.47 2.57 -5.82
N LYS A 129 -11.23 3.89 -5.80
CA LYS A 129 -10.81 4.67 -6.97
C LYS A 129 -9.63 5.57 -6.59
N PRO A 130 -8.51 5.54 -7.32
CA PRO A 130 -7.39 6.44 -7.06
C PRO A 130 -7.81 7.92 -7.11
N ILE A 131 -7.25 8.71 -6.21
CA ILE A 131 -7.34 10.17 -6.25
C ILE A 131 -6.34 10.67 -7.29
N VAL A 132 -6.78 11.42 -8.29
CA VAL A 132 -5.89 11.95 -9.35
C VAL A 132 -5.64 13.43 -9.10
N SER A 133 -4.43 13.78 -8.68
CA SER A 133 -4.11 15.13 -8.19
C SER A 133 -3.79 16.16 -9.29
N ARG A 134 -3.38 15.71 -10.49
CA ARG A 134 -3.08 16.55 -11.67
C ARG A 134 -2.11 17.72 -11.39
N PHE A 135 -1.09 17.50 -10.57
CA PHE A 135 -0.07 18.51 -10.29
C PHE A 135 0.74 18.84 -11.55
N ARG A 136 1.02 20.13 -11.78
CA ARG A 136 1.88 20.58 -12.88
C ARG A 136 3.34 20.74 -12.46
N TYR A 137 3.57 21.06 -11.19
CA TYR A 137 4.89 21.34 -10.66
C TYR A 137 5.14 20.60 -9.34
N PRO A 138 6.38 20.14 -9.07
CA PRO A 138 6.72 19.41 -7.84
C PRO A 138 6.32 20.12 -6.55
N ARG A 139 6.51 21.45 -6.50
CA ARG A 139 6.16 22.29 -5.34
C ARG A 139 4.67 22.27 -4.95
N GLN A 140 3.80 21.75 -5.82
CA GLN A 140 2.37 21.61 -5.55
C GLN A 140 2.04 20.33 -4.81
N VAL A 141 2.92 19.32 -4.87
CA VAL A 141 2.73 18.04 -4.16
C VAL A 141 2.89 18.32 -2.66
N PRO A 142 1.84 18.14 -1.85
CA PRO A 142 1.90 18.43 -0.42
C PRO A 142 2.74 17.37 0.32
N ILE A 143 3.12 17.65 1.57
CA ILE A 143 3.80 16.66 2.41
C ILE A 143 2.80 15.66 3.03
N LYS A 144 1.54 16.07 3.17
CA LYS A 144 0.41 15.27 3.67
C LYS A 144 -0.91 15.87 3.19
N THR A 145 -1.98 15.07 3.21
CA THR A 145 -3.34 15.51 2.82
C THR A 145 -4.35 15.25 3.94
N SER A 146 -5.50 15.92 3.89
CA SER A 146 -6.62 15.67 4.81
C SER A 146 -7.11 14.21 4.77
N LYS A 147 -7.03 13.57 3.59
CA LYS A 147 -7.33 12.14 3.42
C LYS A 147 -6.30 11.28 4.16
N ALA A 148 -5.01 11.57 4.01
CA ALA A 148 -3.96 10.86 4.75
C ALA A 148 -4.09 11.05 6.27
N GLU A 149 -4.48 12.24 6.74
CA GLU A 149 -4.76 12.49 8.16
C GLU A 149 -5.94 11.66 8.67
N THR A 150 -6.99 11.49 7.87
CA THR A 150 -8.14 10.66 8.21
C THR A 150 -7.75 9.19 8.34
N ILE A 151 -7.02 8.66 7.36
CA ILE A 151 -6.55 7.27 7.35
C ILE A 151 -5.60 7.03 8.52
N SER A 152 -4.64 7.95 8.73
CA SER A 152 -3.69 7.88 9.84
C SER A 152 -4.39 7.83 11.21
N LYS A 153 -5.38 8.70 11.44
CA LYS A 153 -6.17 8.69 12.69
C LYS A 153 -6.89 7.36 12.89
N ASP A 154 -7.44 6.76 11.84
CA ASP A 154 -8.12 5.46 11.95
C ASP A 154 -7.14 4.32 12.23
N MET A 155 -6.01 4.27 11.52
CA MET A 155 -4.95 3.29 11.76
C MET A 155 -4.42 3.37 13.20
N ILE A 156 -4.18 4.58 13.71
CA ILE A 156 -3.73 4.80 15.09
C ILE A 156 -4.78 4.33 16.08
N ARG A 157 -6.07 4.62 15.85
CA ARG A 157 -7.19 4.15 16.68
C ARG A 157 -7.25 2.62 16.73
N ARG A 158 -6.92 1.96 15.63
CA ARG A 158 -6.83 0.50 15.50
C ARG A 158 -5.54 -0.10 16.08
N GLY A 159 -4.68 0.74 16.67
CA GLY A 159 -3.46 0.31 17.36
C GLY A 159 -2.22 0.21 16.48
N LEU A 160 -2.29 0.60 15.20
CA LEU A 160 -1.10 0.68 14.37
C LEU A 160 -0.18 1.81 14.87
N ARG A 161 1.12 1.55 14.82
CA ARG A 161 2.20 2.44 15.25
C ARG A 161 3.02 2.91 14.06
N CYS A 162 3.70 4.03 14.22
CA CYS A 162 4.56 4.61 13.18
C CYS A 162 3.83 4.97 11.86
N VAL A 163 2.52 5.20 11.91
CA VAL A 163 1.63 5.50 10.78
C VAL A 163 1.10 6.94 10.84
N GLY A 164 2.00 7.90 11.05
CA GLY A 164 1.64 9.33 11.05
C GLY A 164 1.18 9.83 9.66
N PRO A 165 0.52 11.00 9.56
CA PRO A 165 -0.08 11.45 8.30
C PRO A 165 0.88 11.54 7.11
N THR A 166 2.14 11.94 7.34
CA THR A 166 3.17 11.97 6.30
C THR A 166 3.51 10.57 5.79
N VAL A 167 3.70 9.60 6.71
CA VAL A 167 3.96 8.20 6.34
C VAL A 167 2.79 7.62 5.56
N VAL A 168 1.56 7.89 6.02
CA VAL A 168 0.35 7.42 5.34
C VAL A 168 0.19 8.06 3.97
N TYR A 169 0.55 9.33 3.82
CA TYR A 169 0.51 9.98 2.51
C TYR A 169 1.53 9.38 1.54
N THR A 170 2.77 9.15 1.98
CA THR A 170 3.75 8.40 1.18
C THR A 170 3.22 7.02 0.80
N PHE A 171 2.64 6.27 1.75
CA PHE A 171 2.04 4.98 1.48
C PHE A 171 0.94 5.08 0.41
N MET A 172 0.07 6.09 0.50
CA MET A 172 -0.98 6.33 -0.50
C MET A 172 -0.41 6.58 -1.89
N GLN A 173 0.68 7.34 -1.99
CA GLN A 173 1.35 7.63 -3.26
C GLN A 173 1.96 6.37 -3.87
N VAL A 174 2.72 5.62 -3.06
CA VAL A 174 3.42 4.43 -3.56
C VAL A 174 2.43 3.32 -3.93
N ALA A 175 1.39 3.08 -3.12
CA ALA A 175 0.40 2.03 -3.36
C ALA A 175 -0.69 2.40 -4.39
N GLY A 176 -0.61 3.59 -4.99
CA GLY A 176 -1.54 4.05 -6.03
C GLY A 176 -2.92 4.45 -5.52
N LEU A 177 -3.11 4.68 -4.22
CA LEU A 177 -4.34 5.30 -3.70
C LEU A 177 -4.48 6.75 -4.18
N THR A 178 -3.34 7.41 -4.43
CA THR A 178 -3.27 8.69 -5.11
C THR A 178 -2.29 8.59 -6.26
N ASN A 179 -2.67 9.14 -7.41
CA ASN A 179 -1.78 9.35 -8.53
C ASN A 179 -1.30 10.80 -8.48
N ASP A 180 -0.10 10.96 -7.93
CA ASP A 180 0.57 12.24 -7.76
C ASP A 180 1.71 12.45 -8.76
N HIS A 181 1.80 11.61 -9.80
CA HIS A 181 2.66 11.89 -10.94
C HIS A 181 2.31 13.28 -11.48
N LEU A 182 3.32 14.05 -11.87
CA LEU A 182 3.08 15.31 -12.56
C LEU A 182 2.35 15.01 -13.87
N VAL A 183 1.50 15.93 -14.33
CA VAL A 183 0.80 15.76 -15.62
C VAL A 183 1.75 15.63 -16.82
N SER A 184 3.01 16.06 -16.67
CA SER A 184 4.07 15.91 -17.67
C SER A 184 4.86 14.60 -17.55
N CYS A 185 4.63 13.80 -16.51
CA CYS A 185 5.27 12.50 -16.34
C CYS A 185 4.54 11.46 -17.19
N PHE A 186 5.28 10.66 -17.96
CA PHE A 186 4.69 9.59 -18.79
C PHE A 186 3.95 8.52 -17.96
N CYS A 187 4.29 8.37 -16.67
CA CYS A 187 3.59 7.46 -15.77
C CYS A 187 2.22 7.98 -15.32
N PHE A 188 1.90 9.26 -15.53
CA PHE A 188 0.62 9.85 -15.16
C PHE A 188 -0.54 9.11 -15.86
N ASP A 189 -0.54 9.07 -17.19
CA ASP A 189 -1.57 8.40 -17.97
C ASP A 189 -1.52 6.87 -17.80
N LYS A 190 -0.32 6.30 -17.65
CA LYS A 190 -0.13 4.87 -17.33
C LYS A 190 -0.91 4.48 -16.08
N CYS A 191 -0.74 5.21 -14.97
CA CYS A 191 -1.41 4.90 -13.70
C CYS A 191 -2.93 5.17 -13.77
N VAL A 192 -3.37 6.19 -14.50
CA VAL A 192 -4.80 6.44 -14.74
C VAL A 192 -5.45 5.26 -15.48
N ASN A 193 -4.78 4.72 -16.51
CA ASN A 193 -5.30 3.61 -17.30
C ASN A 193 -5.29 2.27 -16.56
N MET A 194 -4.35 2.05 -15.64
CA MET A 194 -4.37 0.87 -14.75
C MET A 194 -5.55 0.91 -13.78
N ALA A 195 -5.96 2.11 -13.35
CA ALA A 195 -7.07 2.26 -12.41
C ALA A 195 -8.43 1.93 -13.03
N SER A 196 -8.62 2.22 -14.32
CA SER A 196 -9.88 1.92 -15.01
C SER A 196 -10.08 0.40 -15.19
N THR A 197 -9.04 -0.32 -15.59
CA THR A 197 -9.10 -1.78 -15.82
C THR A 197 -9.37 -2.59 -14.54
N CYS A 198 -8.83 -2.17 -13.39
CA CYS A 198 -9.13 -2.79 -12.09
C CYS A 198 -10.58 -2.53 -11.63
N SER A 199 -11.18 -1.40 -12.05
CA SER A 199 -12.55 -1.07 -11.64
C SER A 199 -13.61 -1.89 -12.37
N ASP A 200 -13.30 -2.38 -13.56
CA ASP A 200 -14.24 -3.17 -14.37
C ASP A 200 -14.22 -4.65 -13.99
N THR A 201 -13.06 -5.23 -13.69
CA THR A 201 -12.96 -6.59 -13.12
C THR A 201 -13.68 -6.72 -11.78
N ASN A 202 -13.56 -5.73 -10.90
CA ASN A 202 -14.27 -5.71 -9.61
C ASN A 202 -15.80 -5.58 -9.75
N LYS A 203 -16.33 -5.01 -10.85
CA LYS A 203 -17.78 -4.97 -11.11
C LYS A 203 -18.29 -6.33 -11.55
N GLU A 204 -17.52 -7.01 -12.41
CA GLU A 204 -17.86 -8.36 -12.89
C GLU A 204 -17.88 -9.38 -11.74
N GLU A 205 -16.88 -9.35 -10.85
CA GLU A 205 -16.84 -10.21 -9.67
C GLU A 205 -17.99 -9.94 -8.69
N LYS A 206 -18.32 -8.66 -8.43
CA LYS A 206 -19.48 -8.31 -7.59
C LYS A 206 -20.81 -8.74 -8.20
N SER A 207 -20.96 -8.65 -9.52
CA SER A 207 -22.15 -9.10 -10.23
C SER A 207 -22.28 -10.63 -10.16
N ALA A 208 -21.17 -11.36 -10.29
CA ALA A 208 -21.12 -12.81 -10.16
C ALA A 208 -21.43 -13.29 -8.72
N GLU A 209 -20.91 -12.62 -7.70
CA GLU A 209 -21.16 -12.95 -6.29
C GLU A 209 -22.62 -12.66 -5.90
N GLN A 210 -23.19 -11.55 -6.38
CA GLN A 210 -24.60 -11.21 -6.19
C GLN A 210 -25.51 -12.23 -6.90
N GLY A 211 -25.15 -12.68 -8.11
CA GLY A 211 -25.88 -13.72 -8.84
C GLY A 211 -25.90 -15.06 -8.11
N LYS A 212 -24.76 -15.49 -7.56
CA LYS A 212 -24.70 -16.72 -6.73
C LYS A 212 -25.57 -16.61 -5.47
N ARG A 213 -25.57 -15.46 -4.81
CA ARG A 213 -26.40 -15.23 -3.61
C ARG A 213 -27.89 -15.31 -3.90
N ILE A 214 -28.33 -14.74 -5.04
CA ILE A 214 -29.73 -14.82 -5.49
C ILE A 214 -30.13 -16.27 -5.78
N ILE A 215 -29.28 -17.02 -6.50
CA ILE A 215 -29.53 -18.44 -6.81
C ILE A 215 -29.68 -19.27 -5.53
N VAL A 216 -28.83 -19.04 -4.52
CA VAL A 216 -28.92 -19.73 -3.23
C VAL A 216 -30.22 -19.36 -2.50
N GLU A 217 -30.63 -18.10 -2.51
CA GLU A 217 -31.90 -17.66 -1.90
C GLU A 217 -33.13 -18.25 -2.61
N GLU A 218 -33.10 -18.39 -3.94
CA GLU A 218 -34.17 -19.03 -4.71
C GLU A 218 -34.24 -20.55 -4.47
N LEU A 219 -33.10 -21.24 -4.39
CA LEU A 219 -33.03 -22.67 -4.04
C LEU A 219 -33.58 -22.92 -2.64
N MET A 220 -33.24 -22.06 -1.66
CA MET A 220 -33.75 -22.20 -0.29
C MET A 220 -35.27 -21.98 -0.22
N ARG A 221 -35.83 -21.08 -1.03
CA ARG A 221 -37.29 -20.87 -1.13
C ARG A 221 -38.03 -22.01 -1.84
N GLY A 222 -37.36 -22.73 -2.75
CA GLY A 222 -37.94 -23.87 -3.47
C GLY A 222 -38.07 -25.14 -2.62
N VAL A 223 -37.29 -25.28 -1.54
CA VAL A 223 -37.34 -26.45 -0.64
C VAL A 223 -38.55 -26.41 0.29
N ASP A 224 -39.10 -25.22 0.59
CA ASP A 224 -40.26 -25.04 1.47
C ASP A 224 -41.62 -25.47 0.86
N VAL A 225 -41.66 -25.85 -0.44
CA VAL A 225 -42.92 -26.18 -1.14
C VAL A 225 -43.15 -27.70 -1.28
N ILE A 226 -42.22 -28.56 -0.83
CA ILE A 226 -42.33 -30.03 -0.96
C ILE A 226 -42.68 -30.73 0.36
N SER A 227 -42.93 -29.99 1.45
CA SER A 227 -43.42 -30.56 2.72
C SER A 227 -44.87 -30.17 3.01
N VAL A 228 -45.83 -30.76 2.29
CA VAL A 228 -47.24 -30.88 2.71
C VAL A 228 -47.76 -32.26 2.36
#